data_AF-A0A077P7W4-F1
#
_entry.id   AF-A0A077P7W4-F1
#
_cell.length_a   1.000
_cell.length_b   1.000
_cell.length_c   1.000
_cell.angle_alpha   90.00
_cell.angle_beta   90.00
_cell.angle_gamma   90.00
#
_symmetry.space_group_name_H-M   'P 1'
#
loop_
_entity.id
_entity.type
_entity.pdbx_description
1 polymer ?
#
loop_
_entity_poly.entity_id
_entity_poly.type
_entity_poly.pdbx_seq_one_letter_code
_entity_poly.pdbx_strand_id
1 'polypeptide(L)'
;MSVFDVVVQEVQVEAAILAAEMIDHNPQIHEQIIKRIAELETKQGNAIAIEYVSHNILKEKTEKSKAIIRTGECSPYANILLCSGVTF
;
A
#
# COMPACT_ATOMS: atom_id res chain seq x y z
N MET A 1 -11.08 4.02 3.19
CA MET A 1 -9.66 4.35 2.94
C MET A 1 -9.52 5.70 2.22
N SER A 2 -9.92 6.83 2.85
CA SER A 2 -9.97 8.13 2.15
C SER A 2 -8.59 8.66 1.71
N VAL A 3 -7.55 8.44 2.51
CA VAL A 3 -6.20 8.96 2.20
C VAL A 3 -5.54 8.22 1.04
N PHE A 4 -5.61 6.88 1.04
CA PHE A 4 -5.09 6.06 -0.06
C PHE A 4 -5.69 6.52 -1.40
N ASP A 5 -7.03 6.65 -1.42
CA ASP A 5 -7.78 7.00 -2.63
C ASP A 5 -7.40 8.35 -3.21
N VAL A 6 -7.08 9.33 -2.37
CA VAL A 6 -6.64 10.66 -2.80
C VAL A 6 -5.20 10.62 -3.30
N VAL A 7 -4.31 9.91 -2.61
CA VAL A 7 -2.88 9.84 -3.00
C VAL A 7 -2.71 9.20 -4.37
N VAL A 8 -3.40 8.10 -4.65
CA VAL A 8 -3.26 7.36 -5.92
C VAL A 8 -3.93 8.04 -7.13
N GLN A 9 -4.60 9.18 -6.94
CA GLN A 9 -5.07 10.02 -8.05
C GLN A 9 -3.92 10.73 -8.76
N GLU A 10 -2.88 11.10 -8.02
CA GLU A 10 -1.71 11.84 -8.53
C GLU A 10 -0.45 10.97 -8.62
N VAL A 11 -0.44 9.81 -7.94
CA VAL A 11 0.71 8.90 -7.91
C VAL A 11 0.44 7.67 -8.79
N GLN A 12 1.28 7.48 -9.81
CA GLN A 12 1.38 6.23 -10.57
C GLN A 12 2.11 5.19 -9.72
N VAL A 13 1.46 4.06 -9.44
CA VAL A 13 1.96 3.03 -8.51
C VAL A 13 2.41 1.82 -9.32
N GLU A 14 3.60 1.29 -9.08
CA GLU A 14 4.09 0.04 -9.70
C GLU A 14 4.21 -1.12 -8.72
N ALA A 15 4.32 -0.83 -7.42
CA ALA A 15 4.36 -1.84 -6.38
C ALA A 15 3.80 -1.33 -5.05
N ALA A 16 3.29 -2.25 -4.25
CA ALA A 16 2.84 -2.04 -2.89
C ALA A 16 3.50 -3.06 -1.96
N ILE A 17 4.05 -2.59 -0.84
CA ILE A 17 4.65 -3.44 0.20
C ILE A 17 3.76 -3.38 1.44
N LEU A 18 3.37 -4.55 1.93
CA LEU A 18 2.45 -4.74 3.06
C LEU A 18 3.12 -5.55 4.18
N ALA A 19 2.68 -5.31 5.42
CA ALA A 19 3.06 -6.16 6.54
C ALA A 19 2.36 -7.52 6.42
N ALA A 20 3.12 -8.62 6.47
CA ALA A 20 2.60 -9.98 6.40
C ALA A 20 1.62 -10.27 7.54
N GLU A 21 1.87 -9.71 8.72
CA GLU A 21 1.02 -9.83 9.91
C GLU A 21 -0.41 -9.31 9.69
N MET A 22 -0.60 -8.42 8.70
CA MET A 22 -1.92 -7.88 8.37
C MET A 22 -2.90 -8.95 7.89
N ILE A 23 -2.41 -10.01 7.23
CA ILE A 23 -3.24 -11.10 6.73
C ILE A 23 -3.98 -11.78 7.89
N ASP A 24 -3.27 -12.03 8.99
CA ASP A 24 -3.84 -12.74 10.15
C ASP A 24 -4.53 -11.79 11.14
N HIS A 25 -3.99 -10.58 11.32
CA HIS A 25 -4.43 -9.66 12.38
C HIS A 25 -5.43 -8.61 11.90
N ASN A 26 -5.55 -8.39 10.59
CA ASN A 26 -6.45 -7.41 10.01
C ASN A 26 -6.95 -7.80 8.61
N PRO A 27 -7.56 -9.01 8.46
CA PRO A 27 -7.95 -9.55 7.16
C PRO A 27 -8.94 -8.66 6.40
N GLN A 28 -9.80 -7.92 7.12
CA GLN A 28 -10.79 -7.03 6.50
C GLN A 28 -10.17 -5.81 5.82
N ILE A 29 -9.14 -5.21 6.43
CA ILE A 29 -8.39 -4.09 5.82
C ILE A 29 -7.49 -4.61 4.72
N HIS A 30 -6.88 -5.78 4.91
CA HIS A 30 -6.10 -6.45 3.89
C HIS A 30 -6.93 -6.66 2.61
N GLU A 31 -8.11 -7.28 2.70
CA GLU A 31 -8.99 -7.50 1.55
C GLU A 31 -9.37 -6.17 0.86
N GLN A 32 -9.68 -5.13 1.63
CA GLN A 32 -9.97 -3.80 1.09
C GLN A 32 -8.78 -3.21 0.31
N ILE A 33 -7.56 -3.32 0.85
CA ILE A 33 -6.34 -2.87 0.18
C ILE A 33 -6.14 -3.63 -1.14
N ILE A 34 -6.25 -4.97 -1.12
CA ILE A 34 -6.04 -5.79 -2.33
C ILE A 34 -7.06 -5.46 -3.41
N LYS A 35 -8.34 -5.30 -3.03
CA LYS A 35 -9.39 -4.86 -3.95
C LYS A 35 -9.05 -3.49 -4.56
N ARG A 36 -8.58 -2.55 -3.74
CA ARG A 36 -8.26 -1.20 -4.20
C ARG A 36 -7.05 -1.15 -5.12
N ILE A 37 -6.05 -2.00 -4.87
CA ILE A 37 -4.89 -2.17 -5.76
C ILE A 37 -5.33 -2.76 -7.10
N ALA A 38 -6.17 -3.80 -7.13
CA ALA A 38 -6.69 -4.38 -8.38
C ALA A 38 -7.52 -3.36 -9.20
N GLU A 39 -8.33 -2.54 -8.52
CA GLU A 39 -9.04 -1.42 -9.17
C GLU A 39 -8.06 -0.37 -9.71
N LEU A 40 -6.93 -0.15 -9.03
CA LEU A 40 -5.90 0.80 -9.45
C LEU A 40 -5.12 0.29 -10.67
N GLU A 41 -4.74 -0.99 -10.71
CA GLU A 41 -4.12 -1.64 -11.89
C GLU A 41 -4.96 -1.41 -13.14
N THR A 42 -6.28 -1.61 -13.04
CA THR A 42 -7.21 -1.38 -14.15
C THR A 42 -7.24 0.09 -14.58
N LYS A 43 -7.20 1.03 -13.62
CA LYS A 43 -7.24 2.47 -13.91
C LYS A 43 -5.93 3.01 -14.48
N GLN A 44 -4.79 2.51 -14.01
CA GLN A 44 -3.46 2.93 -14.43
C GLN A 44 -2.97 2.17 -15.68
N GLY A 45 -3.61 1.05 -16.01
CA GLY A 45 -3.27 0.24 -17.17
C GLY A 45 -1.93 -0.48 -17.01
N ASN A 46 -1.54 -0.79 -15.78
CA ASN A 46 -0.29 -1.46 -15.42
C ASN A 46 -0.54 -2.60 -14.43
N ALA A 47 0.50 -3.40 -14.16
CA ALA A 47 0.51 -4.38 -13.09
C ALA A 47 1.18 -3.78 -11.85
N ILE A 48 0.58 -3.98 -10.67
CA ILE A 48 1.09 -3.51 -9.39
C ILE A 48 1.57 -4.72 -8.58
N ALA A 49 2.88 -4.85 -8.42
CA ALA A 49 3.44 -5.94 -7.64
C ALA A 49 3.12 -5.80 -6.15
N ILE A 50 2.63 -6.86 -5.51
CA ILE A 50 2.35 -6.88 -4.07
C ILE A 50 3.41 -7.73 -3.36
N GLU A 51 4.20 -7.10 -2.49
CA GLU A 51 5.21 -7.76 -1.65
C GLU A 51 4.72 -7.79 -0.20
N TYR A 52 4.91 -8.93 0.47
CA TYR A 52 4.68 -9.05 1.91
C TYR A 52 6.00 -9.19 2.64
N VAL A 53 6.21 -8.35 3.65
CA VAL A 53 7.39 -8.37 4.53
C VAL A 53 6.93 -8.31 5.99
N SER A 54 7.80 -8.63 6.95
CA SER A 54 7.43 -8.43 8.36
C SER A 54 7.25 -6.95 8.67
N HIS A 55 6.46 -6.63 9.70
CA HIS A 55 6.25 -5.25 10.16
C HIS A 55 7.56 -4.52 10.50
N ASN A 56 8.56 -5.25 11.02
CA ASN A 56 9.87 -4.68 11.31
C ASN A 56 10.63 -4.31 10.02
N ILE A 57 10.62 -5.18 9.02
CA ILE A 57 11.23 -4.88 7.71
C ILE A 57 10.48 -3.75 7.00
N LEU A 58 9.14 -3.72 7.11
CA LEU A 58 8.35 -2.62 6.55
C LEU A 58 8.77 -1.28 7.16
N LYS A 59 8.95 -1.21 8.49
CA LYS A 59 9.46 -0.01 9.18
C LYS A 59 10.84 0.41 8.68
N GLU A 60 11.79 -0.52 8.57
CA GLU A 60 13.13 -0.22 8.04
C GLU A 60 13.04 0.33 6.60
N LYS A 61 12.18 -0.23 5.75
CA LYS A 61 11.96 0.28 4.39
C LYS A 61 11.35 1.69 4.39
N THR A 62 10.55 2.07 5.39
CA THR A 62 9.98 3.42 5.48
C THR A 62 11.03 4.51 5.67
N GLU A 63 12.21 4.21 6.22
CA GLU A 63 13.30 5.19 6.39
C GLU A 63 13.80 5.76 5.05
N LYS A 64 13.65 4.97 3.97
CA LYS A 64 14.01 5.37 2.60
C LYS A 64 12.85 5.99 1.83
N SER A 65 11.66 6.07 2.43
CA SER A 65 10.49 6.68 1.78
C SER A 65 10.67 8.18 1.61
N LYS A 66 10.03 8.75 0.59
CA LYS A 66 10.04 10.21 0.37
C LYS A 66 9.20 10.95 1.40
N ALA A 67 8.13 10.32 1.88
CA ALA A 67 7.25 10.86 2.90
C ALA A 67 6.46 9.73 3.56
N ILE A 68 6.01 9.98 4.79
CA ILE A 68 5.06 9.14 5.51
C ILE A 68 3.78 9.94 5.70
N ILE A 69 2.67 9.43 5.17
CA ILE A 69 1.34 10.04 5.34
C ILE A 69 0.64 9.30 6.48
N ARG A 70 0.56 9.93 7.64
CA ARG A 70 -0.12 9.38 8.81
C ARG A 70 -1.62 9.62 8.70
N THR A 71 -2.41 8.56 8.86
CA THR A 71 -3.88 8.61 8.85
C THR A 71 -4.44 8.48 10.26
N GLY A 72 -5.77 8.60 10.40
CA GLY A 72 -6.50 8.26 11.63
C GLY A 72 -6.90 6.79 11.72
N GLU A 73 -6.35 5.91 10.88
CA GLU A 73 -6.63 4.47 10.94
C GLU A 73 -6.02 3.87 12.21
N CYS A 74 -6.86 3.19 13.00
CA CYS A 74 -6.50 2.66 14.32
C CYS A 74 -6.43 1.12 14.36
N SER A 75 -6.76 0.44 13.25
CA SER A 75 -6.67 -1.01 13.16
C SER A 75 -5.20 -1.48 13.02
N PRO A 76 -4.87 -2.69 13.52
CA PRO A 76 -3.49 -3.15 13.58
C PRO A 76 -2.91 -3.37 12.18
N TYR A 77 -1.62 -3.07 12.03
CA TYR A 77 -0.85 -3.28 10.79
C TYR A 77 -1.40 -2.60 9.53
N ALA A 78 -2.29 -1.60 9.64
CA ALA A 78 -2.84 -0.85 8.52
C ALA A 78 -1.83 0.14 7.90
N ASN A 79 -0.65 -0.37 7.51
CA ASN A 79 0.42 0.37 6.87
C ASN A 79 0.67 -0.22 5.47
N ILE A 80 0.86 0.66 4.50
CA ILE A 80 1.18 0.32 3.12
C ILE A 80 2.29 1.24 2.63
N LEU A 81 3.32 0.66 2.01
CA LEU A 81 4.35 1.43 1.31
C LEU A 81 4.07 1.36 -0.19
N LEU A 82 3.89 2.52 -0.80
CA LEU A 82 3.63 2.65 -2.24
C LEU A 82 4.92 3.02 -2.96
N CYS A 83 5.27 2.23 -3.96
CA CYS A 83 6.38 2.50 -4.86
C CYS A 83 5.83 3.19 -6.11
N SER A 84 6.28 4.43 -6.35
CA SER A 84 5.91 5.17 -7.55
C SER A 84 6.66 4.65 -8.77
N GLY A 85 5.95 4.40 -9.86
CA GLY A 85 6.50 3.96 -11.12
C GLY A 85 5.83 4.65 -12.30
N VAL A 86 6.36 4.44 -13.50
CA VAL A 86 5.89 5.07 -14.73
C VAL A 86 6.11 4.09 -15.87
N THR A 87 5.17 4.03 -16.81
CA THR A 87 5.12 3.02 -17.88
C THR A 87 5.88 3.41 -19.16
N PHE A 88 6.85 4.33 -19.08
CA PHE A 88 7.62 4.76 -20.26
C PHE A 88 8.85 3.90 -20.54
#